data_AF-A0A397MC92-F1
#
_entry.id   AF-A0A397MC92-F1
#
_cell.length_a   1.000
_cell.length_b   1.000
_cell.length_c   1.000
_cell.angle_alpha   90.00
_cell.angle_beta   90.00
_cell.angle_gamma   90.00
#
_symmetry.space_group_name_H-M   'P 1'
#
loop_
_entity.id
_entity.type
_entity.pdbx_description
1 polymer ?
#
loop_
_entity_poly.entity_id
_entity_poly.type
_entity_poly.pdbx_seq_one_letter_code
_entity_poly.pdbx_strand_id
1 'polypeptide(L)'
;MALRTPLILNQSTGRIEELAAGDTLFGNYVEGLVGQNRLINGTMRWWQRGTSFTSPGYSADRWYFNAAGVNTPSLSRNPITAGSVDTECIYFAKIAYGTITDAANHYVVLEQRIENVTTLAGRTVTVSFKVFNSGSAGRQIAVELGQFFGASGSAQVSGIGAAKYSLAAGLNTITHTAQLPSISGKTVGANSSVVLTLWASGGSNFNARNASLGAQTGDVHFTQVQLEAGSSASAFDYRSDALELALCQRYYEKSYNADTPPATVTTVGQVAFFQYGLPNTNYAGGMTTAFKVSKRADPSITLFSPLTGATGKLHNAGNANDVNGSATDIGQSGFFAQSASFGPTNTINLRWQWAADAEL
;
A
#
# COMPACT_ATOMS: atom_id res chain seq x y z
N MET A 1 25.46 23.59 16.57
CA MET A 1 24.98 22.24 16.22
C MET A 1 26.18 21.32 16.36
N ALA A 2 26.21 20.43 17.34
CA ALA A 2 27.40 19.59 17.56
C ALA A 2 27.55 18.62 16.38
N LEU A 3 28.69 18.69 15.67
CA LEU A 3 29.09 17.71 14.67
C LEU A 3 29.12 16.34 15.36
N ARG A 4 28.16 15.47 15.04
CA ARG A 4 28.19 14.07 15.45
C ARG A 4 28.73 13.27 14.27
N THR A 5 29.94 12.76 14.42
CA THR A 5 30.55 11.85 13.45
C THR A 5 29.72 10.56 13.40
N PRO A 6 29.30 10.07 12.22
CA PRO A 6 28.53 8.84 12.12
C PRO A 6 29.36 7.64 12.60
N LEU A 7 28.71 6.70 13.31
CA LEU A 7 29.28 5.43 13.73
C LEU A 7 28.93 4.35 12.70
N ILE A 8 29.88 3.48 12.36
CA ILE A 8 29.70 2.33 11.48
C ILE A 8 29.98 1.03 12.22
N LEU A 9 29.33 -0.07 11.82
CA LEU A 9 29.76 -1.41 12.20
C LEU A 9 30.76 -1.89 11.15
N ASN A 10 32.05 -1.88 11.49
CA ASN A 10 33.10 -2.39 10.61
C ASN A 10 33.03 -3.92 10.59
N GLN A 11 32.66 -4.50 9.45
CA GLN A 11 32.47 -5.95 9.32
C GLN A 11 33.78 -6.74 9.36
N SER A 12 34.91 -6.10 9.06
CA SER A 12 36.22 -6.74 9.11
C SER A 12 36.75 -6.81 10.55
N THR A 13 36.45 -5.82 11.38
CA THR A 13 36.90 -5.78 12.77
C THR A 13 35.83 -6.26 13.75
N GLY A 14 34.57 -6.32 13.33
CA GLY A 14 33.41 -6.67 14.15
C GLY A 14 33.07 -5.62 15.22
N ARG A 15 33.51 -4.37 15.06
CA ARG A 15 33.38 -3.31 16.07
C ARG A 15 32.62 -2.10 15.54
N ILE A 16 32.03 -1.35 16.46
CA ILE A 16 31.48 -0.04 16.18
C ILE A 16 32.65 0.96 16.16
N GLU A 17 32.83 1.65 15.04
CA GLU A 17 33.93 2.57 14.78
C GLU A 17 33.41 3.94 14.31
N GLU A 18 34.12 5.00 14.66
CA GLU A 18 33.88 6.35 14.14
C GLU A 18 34.52 6.51 12.77
N LEU A 19 33.80 7.09 11.80
CA LEU A 19 34.38 7.45 10.50
C LEU A 19 35.41 8.57 10.64
N ALA A 20 36.41 8.60 9.76
CA ALA A 20 37.38 9.70 9.76
C ALA A 20 36.72 11.04 9.38
N ALA A 21 37.25 12.14 9.91
CA ALA A 21 36.78 13.47 9.54
C ALA A 21 37.06 13.74 8.05
N GLY A 22 36.01 13.67 7.22
CA GLY A 22 36.10 13.81 5.76
C GLY A 22 35.72 12.55 4.98
N ASP A 23 35.52 11.41 5.64
CA ASP A 23 34.91 10.24 5.02
C ASP A 23 33.42 10.51 4.80
N THR A 24 33.07 10.88 3.57
CA THR A 24 31.68 10.95 3.15
C THR A 24 31.20 9.53 2.87
N LEU A 25 30.34 8.99 3.74
CA LEU A 25 29.42 7.95 3.30
C LEU A 25 28.61 8.54 2.15
N PHE A 26 28.55 7.84 1.02
CA PHE A 26 27.60 8.21 -0.03
C PHE A 26 26.21 8.31 0.63
N GLY A 27 25.45 9.36 0.30
CA GLY A 27 24.17 9.65 0.96
C GLY A 27 23.21 8.47 0.96
N ASN A 28 23.31 7.57 -0.03
CA ASN A 28 22.57 6.31 -0.07
C ASN A 28 22.88 5.31 1.06
N TYR A 29 24.01 5.40 1.77
CA TYR A 29 24.29 4.53 2.93
C TYR A 29 23.71 5.06 4.25
N VAL A 30 23.40 6.36 4.33
CA VAL A 30 22.80 7.02 5.52
C VAL A 30 21.32 7.33 5.30
N GLU A 31 20.92 7.69 4.07
CA GLU A 31 19.54 7.95 3.63
C GLU A 31 18.86 6.72 3.00
N GLY A 32 19.64 5.75 2.51
CA GLY A 32 19.09 4.55 1.83
C GLY A 32 18.64 3.44 2.77
N LEU A 33 18.70 3.60 4.10
CA LEU A 33 18.03 2.65 4.98
C LEU A 33 16.49 2.73 4.84
N VAL A 34 15.97 3.87 4.36
CA VAL A 34 14.54 4.11 4.13
C VAL A 34 14.22 4.34 2.64
N GLY A 35 15.23 4.63 1.81
CA GLY A 35 15.08 4.96 0.39
C GLY A 35 14.72 6.42 0.13
N GLN A 36 15.12 6.96 -1.02
CA GLN A 36 14.77 8.28 -1.52
C GLN A 36 13.29 8.36 -1.91
N ASN A 37 12.72 7.26 -2.42
CA ASN A 37 11.34 7.21 -2.86
C ASN A 37 10.38 7.31 -1.66
N ARG A 38 9.50 8.31 -1.59
CA ARG A 38 8.51 8.42 -0.50
C ARG A 38 7.29 7.53 -0.66
N LEU A 39 7.18 6.85 -1.80
CA LEU A 39 6.13 5.88 -2.07
C LEU A 39 6.55 4.48 -1.62
N ILE A 40 5.55 3.69 -1.25
CA ILE A 40 5.65 2.28 -0.91
C ILE A 40 5.08 1.49 -2.09
N ASN A 41 5.70 0.36 -2.41
CA ASN A 41 5.33 -0.56 -3.47
C ASN A 41 5.29 0.10 -4.86
N GLY A 42 6.21 1.03 -5.14
CA GLY A 42 6.27 1.74 -6.42
C GLY A 42 6.52 0.85 -7.64
N THR A 43 7.14 -0.32 -7.43
CA THR A 43 7.37 -1.38 -8.43
C THR A 43 6.15 -2.28 -8.68
N MET A 44 5.06 -2.10 -7.91
CA MET A 44 3.86 -2.93 -7.95
C MET A 44 4.14 -4.40 -7.65
N ARG A 45 5.12 -4.69 -6.79
CA ARG A 45 5.55 -6.07 -6.49
C ARG A 45 4.57 -6.80 -5.58
N TRP A 46 4.08 -6.14 -4.54
CA TRP A 46 3.29 -6.75 -3.48
C TRP A 46 1.78 -6.56 -3.68
N TRP A 47 1.03 -7.66 -3.54
CA TRP A 47 -0.41 -7.74 -3.79
C TRP A 47 -1.06 -8.67 -2.75
N GLN A 48 -0.90 -8.36 -1.47
CA GLN A 48 -1.32 -9.26 -0.39
C GLN A 48 -2.85 -9.45 -0.35
N ARG A 49 -3.62 -8.45 -0.82
CA ARG A 49 -5.10 -8.43 -0.81
C ARG A 49 -5.76 -9.24 -1.93
N GLY A 50 -5.01 -9.63 -2.96
CA GLY A 50 -5.53 -10.19 -4.20
C GLY A 50 -4.94 -9.48 -5.41
N THR A 51 -5.22 -9.99 -6.61
CA THR A 51 -4.57 -9.55 -7.86
C THR A 51 -5.53 -8.92 -8.87
N SER A 52 -6.82 -8.81 -8.52
CA SER A 52 -7.86 -8.24 -9.37
C SER A 52 -8.94 -7.61 -8.51
N PHE A 53 -9.31 -6.37 -8.81
CA PHE A 53 -10.25 -5.54 -8.06
C PHE A 53 -11.21 -4.86 -9.03
N THR A 54 -12.51 -4.99 -8.79
CA THR A 54 -13.60 -4.41 -9.61
C THR A 54 -14.33 -3.28 -8.90
N SER A 55 -13.82 -2.84 -7.76
CA SER A 55 -14.41 -1.77 -6.93
C SER A 55 -13.30 -0.84 -6.43
N PRO A 56 -13.61 0.45 -6.22
CA PRO A 56 -12.69 1.38 -5.57
C PRO A 56 -12.21 0.85 -4.21
N GLY A 57 -10.94 1.03 -3.91
CA GLY A 57 -10.32 0.53 -2.69
C GLY A 57 -8.81 0.37 -2.79
N TYR A 58 -8.19 0.00 -1.66
CA TYR A 58 -6.78 -0.39 -1.64
C TYR A 58 -6.54 -1.71 -2.35
N SER A 59 -5.47 -1.77 -3.14
CA SER A 59 -5.21 -2.83 -4.11
C SER A 59 -3.81 -3.44 -4.00
N ALA A 60 -2.89 -3.09 -4.91
CA ALA A 60 -1.48 -3.43 -4.87
C ALA A 60 -0.85 -2.73 -3.65
N ASP A 61 -0.96 -3.34 -2.47
CA ASP A 61 -0.50 -2.87 -1.16
C ASP A 61 -0.09 -1.39 -1.11
N ARG A 62 -0.96 -0.54 -0.53
CA ARG A 62 -0.89 0.95 -0.43
C ARG A 62 -1.51 1.73 -1.58
N TRP A 63 -1.55 1.16 -2.77
CA TRP A 63 -2.15 1.84 -3.92
C TRP A 63 -3.68 1.79 -3.85
N TYR A 64 -4.30 2.97 -3.82
CA TYR A 64 -5.75 3.13 -3.79
C TYR A 64 -6.27 3.36 -5.22
N PHE A 65 -7.10 2.44 -5.70
CA PHE A 65 -7.83 2.59 -6.95
C PHE A 65 -9.13 3.31 -6.68
N ASN A 66 -9.42 4.38 -7.42
CA ASN A 66 -10.70 5.06 -7.32
C ASN A 66 -11.28 5.33 -8.71
N ALA A 67 -12.57 5.05 -8.87
CA ALA A 67 -13.27 5.32 -10.11
C ALA A 67 -14.75 5.60 -9.85
N ALA A 68 -15.30 6.57 -10.57
CA ALA A 68 -16.73 6.83 -10.65
C ALA A 68 -17.08 7.45 -12.00
N GLY A 69 -18.36 7.39 -12.37
CA GLY A 69 -18.83 7.93 -13.67
C GLY A 69 -18.29 7.17 -14.88
N VAL A 70 -17.91 5.90 -14.72
CA VAL A 70 -17.46 5.00 -15.78
C VAL A 70 -18.04 3.59 -15.59
N ASN A 71 -18.19 2.85 -16.68
CA ASN A 71 -18.61 1.45 -16.62
C ASN A 71 -17.44 0.51 -16.27
N THR A 72 -17.74 -0.56 -15.53
CA THR A 72 -16.82 -1.70 -15.26
C THR A 72 -15.37 -1.30 -14.91
N PRO A 73 -15.12 -0.36 -13.99
CA PRO A 73 -13.77 0.00 -13.59
C PRO A 73 -13.08 -1.19 -12.91
N SER A 74 -11.81 -1.42 -13.22
CA SER A 74 -11.01 -2.45 -12.59
C SER A 74 -9.53 -2.08 -12.49
N LEU A 75 -8.88 -2.64 -11.47
CA LEU A 75 -7.44 -2.65 -11.33
C LEU A 75 -6.96 -4.09 -11.15
N SER A 76 -5.95 -4.51 -11.92
CA SER A 76 -5.41 -5.86 -11.87
C SER A 76 -3.89 -5.90 -12.00
N ARG A 77 -3.28 -6.97 -11.48
CA ARG A 77 -1.85 -7.26 -11.64
C ARG A 77 -1.58 -7.77 -13.04
N ASN A 78 -0.69 -7.12 -13.76
CA ASN A 78 -0.29 -7.53 -15.10
C ASN A 78 1.21 -7.84 -15.15
N PRO A 79 1.65 -9.03 -15.57
CA PRO A 79 3.07 -9.37 -15.63
C PRO A 79 3.82 -8.54 -16.66
N ILE A 80 5.05 -8.14 -16.30
CA ILE A 80 6.00 -7.49 -17.19
C ILE A 80 6.83 -8.57 -17.87
N THR A 81 6.92 -8.53 -19.21
CA THR A 81 7.84 -9.39 -19.95
C THR A 81 9.28 -9.05 -19.55
N ALA A 82 10.07 -10.04 -19.16
CA ALA A 82 11.47 -9.84 -18.77
C ALA A 82 12.23 -9.03 -19.84
N GLY A 83 12.93 -7.98 -19.42
CA GLY A 83 13.69 -7.08 -20.30
C GLY A 83 12.87 -6.03 -21.05
N SER A 84 11.53 -6.02 -20.94
CA SER A 84 10.68 -4.96 -21.54
C SER A 84 10.62 -3.68 -20.69
N VAL A 85 10.90 -3.82 -19.40
CA VAL A 85 11.14 -2.75 -18.43
C VAL A 85 12.49 -3.06 -17.75
N ASP A 86 12.98 -2.15 -16.92
CA ASP A 86 14.14 -2.38 -16.05
C ASP A 86 14.01 -3.69 -15.25
N THR A 87 15.14 -4.35 -14.98
CA THR A 87 15.23 -5.80 -14.70
C THR A 87 14.57 -6.26 -13.40
N GLU A 88 14.34 -5.36 -12.45
CA GLU A 88 13.77 -5.70 -11.13
C GLU A 88 12.24 -5.51 -11.05
N CYS A 89 11.62 -4.87 -12.06
CA CYS A 89 10.17 -4.66 -12.10
C CYS A 89 9.46 -5.78 -12.85
N ILE A 90 8.62 -6.53 -12.14
CA ILE A 90 7.95 -7.74 -12.67
C ILE A 90 6.45 -7.57 -12.90
N TYR A 91 5.83 -6.50 -12.40
CA TYR A 91 4.39 -6.25 -12.54
C TYR A 91 4.06 -4.79 -12.87
N PHE A 92 2.97 -4.62 -13.63
CA PHE A 92 2.22 -3.38 -13.74
C PHE A 92 0.95 -3.46 -12.89
N ALA A 93 0.51 -2.31 -12.38
CA ALA A 93 -0.87 -2.07 -12.00
C ALA A 93 -1.65 -1.66 -13.26
N LYS A 94 -2.44 -2.58 -13.81
CA LYS A 94 -3.29 -2.36 -14.98
C LYS A 94 -4.63 -1.79 -14.55
N ILE A 95 -4.96 -0.59 -15.03
CA ILE A 95 -6.28 0.02 -14.88
C ILE A 95 -7.04 -0.12 -16.19
N ALA A 96 -8.26 -0.66 -16.10
CA ALA A 96 -9.19 -0.82 -17.21
C ALA A 96 -10.56 -0.27 -16.83
N TYR A 97 -11.26 0.33 -17.79
CA TYR A 97 -12.61 0.85 -17.59
C TYR A 97 -13.34 0.97 -18.93
N GLY A 98 -14.66 0.86 -18.87
CA GLY A 98 -15.55 0.96 -20.03
C GLY A 98 -15.92 2.40 -20.38
N THR A 99 -17.10 2.57 -20.94
CA THR A 99 -17.58 3.89 -21.38
C THR A 99 -17.76 4.86 -20.23
N ILE A 100 -17.54 6.15 -20.51
CA ILE A 100 -17.85 7.25 -19.59
C ILE A 100 -19.36 7.38 -19.45
N THR A 101 -19.86 7.42 -18.23
CA THR A 101 -21.30 7.56 -17.91
C THR A 101 -21.65 8.93 -17.31
N ASP A 102 -20.65 9.70 -16.85
CA ASP A 102 -20.80 11.10 -16.43
C ASP A 102 -19.72 11.98 -17.09
N ALA A 103 -20.13 12.89 -17.97
CA ALA A 103 -19.18 13.74 -18.69
C ALA A 103 -18.38 14.69 -17.77
N ALA A 104 -19.01 15.21 -16.70
CA ALA A 104 -18.44 16.24 -15.85
C ALA A 104 -17.74 15.68 -14.60
N ASN A 105 -18.28 14.62 -14.00
CA ASN A 105 -17.83 14.07 -12.72
C ASN A 105 -17.14 12.70 -12.82
N HIS A 106 -16.90 12.15 -14.01
CA HIS A 106 -16.12 10.91 -14.08
C HIS A 106 -14.69 11.13 -13.61
N TYR A 107 -14.12 10.10 -13.00
CA TYR A 107 -12.69 10.03 -12.71
C TYR A 107 -12.27 8.57 -12.68
N VAL A 108 -11.02 8.31 -13.08
CA VAL A 108 -10.34 7.03 -12.89
C VAL A 108 -8.93 7.35 -12.47
N VAL A 109 -8.57 7.00 -11.24
CA VAL A 109 -7.30 7.39 -10.63
C VAL A 109 -6.65 6.24 -9.88
N LEU A 110 -5.32 6.29 -9.84
CA LEU A 110 -4.49 5.51 -8.94
C LEU A 110 -3.79 6.47 -7.98
N GLU A 111 -3.96 6.25 -6.68
CA GLU A 111 -3.50 7.16 -5.65
C GLU A 111 -2.58 6.46 -4.67
N GLN A 112 -1.64 7.21 -4.10
CA GLN A 112 -0.99 6.82 -2.86
C GLN A 112 -0.92 8.00 -1.91
N ARG A 113 -1.37 7.76 -0.68
CA ARG A 113 -1.31 8.71 0.44
C ARG A 113 -0.04 8.42 1.24
N ILE A 114 0.88 9.35 1.25
CA ILE A 114 2.11 9.33 2.04
C ILE A 114 1.80 9.95 3.39
N GLU A 115 2.05 9.22 4.47
CA GLU A 115 1.74 9.69 5.80
C GLU A 115 2.47 10.99 6.16
N ASN A 116 1.77 11.78 6.98
CA ASN A 116 2.20 13.05 7.50
C ASN A 116 2.36 14.13 6.43
N VAL A 117 1.49 15.15 6.47
CA VAL A 117 1.51 16.27 5.51
C VAL A 117 2.78 17.12 5.59
N THR A 118 3.59 16.99 6.67
CA THR A 118 4.89 17.66 6.75
C THR A 118 5.92 17.06 5.79
N THR A 119 5.69 15.84 5.28
CA THR A 119 6.57 15.17 4.33
C THR A 119 6.76 16.03 3.09
N LEU A 120 8.01 16.41 2.80
CA LEU A 120 8.41 17.25 1.66
C LEU A 120 7.74 18.65 1.59
N ALA A 121 7.05 19.09 2.64
CA ALA A 121 6.36 20.38 2.65
C ALA A 121 7.33 21.55 2.39
N GLY A 122 6.93 22.50 1.54
CA GLY A 122 7.75 23.64 1.15
C GLY A 122 8.93 23.33 0.24
N ARG A 123 9.09 22.08 -0.24
CA ARG A 123 10.19 21.68 -1.13
C ARG A 123 9.72 21.54 -2.58
N THR A 124 10.65 21.76 -3.51
CA THR A 124 10.50 21.25 -4.87
C THR A 124 10.62 19.73 -4.81
N VAL A 125 9.73 19.03 -5.49
CA VAL A 125 9.68 17.57 -5.56
C VAL A 125 9.56 17.12 -7.00
N THR A 126 10.01 15.90 -7.25
CA THR A 126 9.90 15.27 -8.56
C THR A 126 9.22 13.91 -8.44
N VAL A 127 8.19 13.70 -9.26
CA VAL A 127 7.55 12.41 -9.49
C VAL A 127 8.12 11.83 -10.78
N SER A 128 8.55 10.57 -10.75
CA SER A 128 8.91 9.81 -11.94
C SER A 128 8.14 8.49 -11.98
N PHE A 129 7.73 8.06 -13.17
CA PHE A 129 7.05 6.77 -13.33
C PHE A 129 7.12 6.26 -14.76
N LYS A 130 6.89 4.95 -14.89
CA LYS A 130 6.64 4.31 -16.17
C LYS A 130 5.16 4.01 -16.36
N VAL A 131 4.67 4.27 -17.56
CA VAL A 131 3.31 3.97 -17.97
C VAL A 131 3.30 3.28 -19.32
N PHE A 132 2.68 2.11 -19.39
CA PHE A 132 2.45 1.41 -20.64
C PHE A 132 1.04 1.74 -21.15
N ASN A 133 0.98 2.27 -22.37
CA ASN A 133 -0.24 2.54 -23.10
C ASN A 133 -0.50 1.37 -24.07
N SER A 134 -1.53 0.58 -23.81
CA SER A 134 -1.90 -0.55 -24.67
C SER A 134 -2.65 -0.12 -25.95
N GLY A 135 -3.03 1.15 -26.07
CA GLY A 135 -3.73 1.70 -27.21
C GLY A 135 -2.82 2.43 -28.21
N SER A 136 -3.44 3.21 -29.09
CA SER A 136 -2.72 4.07 -30.03
C SER A 136 -2.03 5.25 -29.33
N ALA A 137 -1.04 5.82 -30.00
CA ALA A 137 -0.43 7.08 -29.56
C ALA A 137 -1.50 8.20 -29.47
N GLY A 138 -1.25 9.18 -28.60
CA GLY A 138 -2.12 10.35 -28.41
C GLY A 138 -3.06 10.24 -27.20
N ARG A 139 -3.18 9.06 -26.58
CA ARG A 139 -3.81 8.93 -25.26
C ARG A 139 -3.13 9.86 -24.26
N GLN A 140 -3.88 10.48 -23.36
CA GLN A 140 -3.31 11.32 -22.31
C GLN A 140 -3.53 10.71 -20.92
N ILE A 141 -2.66 11.07 -19.99
CA ILE A 141 -2.83 10.89 -18.55
C ILE A 141 -2.53 12.21 -17.86
N ALA A 142 -2.91 12.35 -16.58
CA ALA A 142 -2.50 13.49 -15.76
C ALA A 142 -1.92 13.06 -14.43
N VAL A 143 -1.17 13.96 -13.80
CA VAL A 143 -0.59 13.80 -12.47
C VAL A 143 -0.88 15.06 -11.67
N GLU A 144 -1.13 14.89 -10.39
CA GLU A 144 -1.12 15.98 -9.42
C GLU A 144 -0.58 15.50 -8.07
N LEU A 145 -0.23 16.48 -7.25
CA LEU A 145 0.00 16.30 -5.82
C LEU A 145 -1.12 16.98 -5.01
N GLY A 146 -1.29 16.53 -3.77
CA GLY A 146 -2.20 17.12 -2.80
C GLY A 146 -1.61 17.12 -1.39
N GLN A 147 -2.13 18.01 -0.53
CA GLN A 147 -1.86 18.06 0.90
C GLN A 147 -3.18 17.94 1.65
N PHE A 148 -3.37 16.82 2.34
CA PHE A 148 -4.49 16.59 3.24
C PHE A 148 -4.02 16.82 4.68
N PHE A 149 -4.61 17.78 5.37
CA PHE A 149 -4.16 18.16 6.71
C PHE A 149 -4.75 17.31 7.83
N GLY A 150 -5.50 16.26 7.54
CA GLY A 150 -6.00 15.34 8.56
C GLY A 150 -7.29 15.79 9.24
N ALA A 151 -7.77 14.96 10.17
CA ALA A 151 -8.97 15.23 10.95
C ALA A 151 -8.79 16.49 11.81
N SER A 152 -9.74 17.42 11.74
CA SER A 152 -9.66 18.76 12.35
C SER A 152 -8.48 19.61 11.87
N GLY A 153 -7.85 19.23 10.75
CA GLY A 153 -6.81 20.01 10.09
C GLY A 153 -7.36 21.13 9.21
N SER A 154 -6.46 21.90 8.61
CA SER A 154 -6.83 22.88 7.59
C SER A 154 -7.46 22.26 6.33
N ALA A 155 -8.12 23.08 5.51
CA ALA A 155 -8.67 22.62 4.23
C ALA A 155 -7.59 21.98 3.32
N GLN A 156 -7.96 20.88 2.67
CA GLN A 156 -7.09 20.18 1.72
C GLN A 156 -6.68 21.12 0.58
N VAL A 157 -5.42 21.00 0.16
CA VAL A 157 -4.92 21.61 -1.09
C VAL A 157 -4.78 20.49 -2.12
N SER A 158 -5.39 20.67 -3.29
CA SER A 158 -5.35 19.75 -4.43
C SER A 158 -4.90 20.48 -5.69
N GLY A 159 -4.65 19.75 -6.79
CA GLY A 159 -4.18 20.32 -8.04
C GLY A 159 -2.75 20.87 -8.00
N ILE A 160 -1.96 20.49 -6.99
CA ILE A 160 -0.59 20.98 -6.86
C ILE A 160 0.23 20.40 -8.01
N GLY A 161 0.71 21.29 -8.89
CA GLY A 161 1.47 20.90 -10.07
C GLY A 161 0.66 20.15 -11.11
N ALA A 162 -0.68 20.21 -11.11
CA ALA A 162 -1.50 19.45 -12.05
C ALA A 162 -1.01 19.61 -13.51
N ALA A 163 -0.65 18.49 -14.14
CA ALA A 163 -0.12 18.45 -15.50
C ALA A 163 -0.60 17.20 -16.24
N LYS A 164 -0.76 17.30 -17.57
CA LYS A 164 -1.11 16.18 -18.43
C LYS A 164 -0.03 15.88 -19.45
N TYR A 165 0.08 14.61 -19.82
CA TYR A 165 1.10 14.07 -20.70
C TYR A 165 0.45 13.21 -21.79
N SER A 166 0.83 13.46 -23.04
CA SER A 166 0.46 12.59 -24.16
C SER A 166 1.40 11.38 -24.22
N LEU A 167 0.84 10.20 -24.41
CA LEU A 167 1.54 8.93 -24.43
C LEU A 167 1.72 8.44 -25.88
N ALA A 168 2.89 7.92 -26.19
CA ALA A 168 3.08 7.05 -27.34
C ALA A 168 2.41 5.69 -27.08
N ALA A 169 2.26 4.86 -28.12
CA ALA A 169 1.92 3.46 -27.93
C ALA A 169 3.10 2.74 -27.25
N GLY A 170 2.80 1.82 -26.33
CA GLY A 170 3.82 1.10 -25.57
C GLY A 170 4.30 1.83 -24.33
N LEU A 171 5.57 1.60 -23.94
CA LEU A 171 6.14 2.08 -22.70
C LEU A 171 6.58 3.55 -22.80
N ASN A 172 6.15 4.35 -21.84
CA ASN A 172 6.53 5.75 -21.70
C ASN A 172 7.16 5.97 -20.32
N THR A 173 8.12 6.88 -20.23
CA THR A 173 8.68 7.37 -18.96
C THR A 173 8.27 8.81 -18.77
N ILE A 174 7.64 9.12 -17.63
CA ILE A 174 7.18 10.46 -17.29
C ILE A 174 8.00 10.98 -16.12
N THR A 175 8.37 12.26 -16.18
CA THR A 175 8.98 13.02 -15.09
C THR A 175 8.21 14.30 -14.91
N HIS A 176 7.83 14.59 -13.67
CA HIS A 176 7.01 15.72 -13.30
C HIS A 176 7.56 16.39 -12.05
N THR A 177 7.95 17.66 -12.17
CA THR A 177 8.47 18.45 -11.06
C THR A 177 7.46 19.49 -10.64
N ALA A 178 7.21 19.60 -9.33
CA ALA A 178 6.30 20.57 -8.76
C ALA A 178 6.84 21.13 -7.44
N GLN A 179 6.38 22.32 -7.08
CA GLN A 179 6.64 22.90 -5.76
C GLN A 179 5.52 22.50 -4.80
N LEU A 180 5.82 21.72 -3.77
CA LEU A 180 4.88 21.52 -2.68
C LEU A 180 4.77 22.81 -1.85
N PRO A 181 3.54 23.31 -1.58
CA PRO A 181 3.35 24.48 -0.76
C PRO A 181 3.94 24.32 0.64
N SER A 182 4.39 25.44 1.21
CA SER A 182 4.68 25.52 2.64
C SER A 182 3.40 25.32 3.44
N ILE A 183 3.52 24.66 4.59
CA ILE A 183 2.42 24.45 5.53
C ILE A 183 2.45 25.45 6.69
N SER A 184 3.27 26.49 6.62
CA SER A 184 3.32 27.55 7.65
C SER A 184 1.93 28.18 7.83
N GLY A 185 1.48 28.29 9.07
CA GLY A 185 0.14 28.81 9.42
C GLY A 185 -1.02 27.82 9.21
N LYS A 186 -0.76 26.57 8.77
CA LYS A 186 -1.78 25.51 8.68
C LYS A 186 -1.86 24.72 9.98
N THR A 187 -3.06 24.23 10.29
CA THR A 187 -3.29 23.27 11.38
C THR A 187 -3.13 21.85 10.83
N VAL A 188 -2.24 21.06 11.44
CA VAL A 188 -2.03 19.65 11.09
C VAL A 188 -2.78 18.77 12.10
N GLY A 189 -3.78 18.07 11.60
CA GLY A 189 -4.57 17.08 12.32
C GLY A 189 -4.04 15.66 12.17
N ALA A 190 -4.66 14.72 12.90
CA ALA A 190 -4.37 13.30 12.80
C ALA A 190 -4.68 12.75 11.40
N ASN A 191 -3.95 11.72 10.97
CA ASN A 191 -4.10 11.11 9.62
C ASN A 191 -3.86 12.08 8.46
N SER A 192 -3.05 13.12 8.67
CA SER A 192 -2.60 14.00 7.60
C SER A 192 -1.69 13.27 6.61
N SER A 193 -1.66 13.72 5.35
CA SER A 193 -0.88 13.09 4.28
C SER A 193 -0.53 14.03 3.13
N VAL A 194 0.54 13.68 2.42
CA VAL A 194 0.76 14.11 1.04
C VAL A 194 0.14 13.07 0.12
N VAL A 195 -0.50 13.49 -0.96
CA VAL A 195 -1.20 12.59 -1.88
C VAL A 195 -0.57 12.71 -3.27
N LEU A 196 -0.19 11.59 -3.87
CA LEU A 196 0.06 11.49 -5.31
C LEU A 196 -1.18 10.91 -5.98
N THR A 197 -1.67 11.56 -7.03
CA THR A 197 -2.79 11.07 -7.84
C THR A 197 -2.36 10.98 -9.30
N LEU A 198 -2.44 9.77 -9.86
CA LEU A 198 -2.24 9.48 -11.28
C LEU A 198 -3.62 9.30 -11.93
N TRP A 199 -3.95 10.16 -12.89
CA TRP A 199 -5.23 10.20 -13.57
C TRP A 199 -5.18 9.43 -14.89
N ALA A 200 -6.02 8.42 -15.03
CA ALA A 200 -6.26 7.70 -16.28
C ALA A 200 -7.37 8.37 -17.12
N SER A 201 -8.33 9.04 -16.47
CA SER A 201 -9.41 9.83 -17.09
C SER A 201 -10.00 10.80 -16.05
N GLY A 202 -10.53 11.95 -16.47
CA GLY A 202 -11.25 12.84 -15.56
C GLY A 202 -12.07 13.94 -16.23
N GLY A 203 -13.28 14.17 -15.72
CA GLY A 203 -14.24 15.14 -16.24
C GLY A 203 -13.93 16.60 -15.92
N SER A 204 -14.74 17.51 -16.48
CA SER A 204 -14.51 18.96 -16.44
C SER A 204 -14.52 19.57 -15.03
N ASN A 205 -15.24 18.96 -14.08
CA ASN A 205 -15.25 19.43 -12.69
C ASN A 205 -13.92 19.19 -11.97
N PHE A 206 -13.03 18.39 -12.55
CA PHE A 206 -11.67 18.15 -12.06
C PHE A 206 -10.59 18.85 -12.88
N ASN A 207 -10.93 19.79 -13.77
CA ASN A 207 -9.95 20.47 -14.64
C ASN A 207 -8.77 21.10 -13.87
N ALA A 208 -9.04 21.67 -12.69
CA ALA A 208 -8.00 22.24 -11.82
C ALA A 208 -7.03 21.19 -11.24
N ARG A 209 -7.45 19.91 -11.20
CA ARG A 209 -6.69 18.78 -10.64
C ARG A 209 -6.04 17.90 -11.69
N ASN A 210 -6.61 17.83 -12.89
CA ASN A 210 -6.15 16.95 -13.96
C ASN A 210 -5.62 17.70 -15.21
N ALA A 211 -5.42 19.02 -15.11
CA ALA A 211 -4.97 19.88 -16.21
C ALA A 211 -5.87 19.77 -17.46
N SER A 212 -7.19 19.71 -17.26
CA SER A 212 -8.18 19.52 -18.31
C SER A 212 -7.91 18.27 -19.16
N LEU A 213 -7.71 17.12 -18.49
CA LEU A 213 -7.43 15.83 -19.11
C LEU A 213 -8.59 15.36 -20.01
N GLY A 214 -9.82 15.52 -19.51
CA GLY A 214 -11.03 15.03 -20.19
C GLY A 214 -11.17 13.51 -20.17
N ALA A 215 -12.17 13.04 -20.93
CA ALA A 215 -12.45 11.63 -21.12
C ALA A 215 -11.33 10.94 -21.91
N GLN A 216 -10.84 9.82 -21.39
CA GLN A 216 -9.88 8.94 -22.05
C GLN A 216 -10.50 7.55 -22.20
N THR A 217 -9.97 6.69 -23.08
CA THR A 217 -10.48 5.32 -23.29
C THR A 217 -9.35 4.29 -23.29
N GLY A 218 -9.71 3.03 -22.98
CA GLY A 218 -8.80 1.88 -22.95
C GLY A 218 -8.01 1.76 -21.65
N ASP A 219 -6.97 0.92 -21.66
CA ASP A 219 -6.23 0.56 -20.45
C ASP A 219 -4.86 1.26 -20.33
N VAL A 220 -4.46 1.60 -19.10
CA VAL A 220 -3.13 2.14 -18.76
C VAL A 220 -2.52 1.36 -17.61
N HIS A 221 -1.22 1.16 -17.68
CA HIS A 221 -0.49 0.22 -16.83
C HIS A 221 0.66 0.97 -16.16
N PHE A 222 0.64 1.12 -14.83
CA PHE A 222 1.64 1.89 -14.09
C PHE A 222 2.66 1.00 -13.38
N THR A 223 3.92 1.43 -13.32
CA THR A 223 4.98 0.84 -12.51
C THR A 223 6.11 1.85 -12.29
N GLN A 224 7.11 1.49 -11.49
CA GLN A 224 8.26 2.34 -11.13
C GLN A 224 7.87 3.75 -10.67
N VAL A 225 6.82 3.86 -9.86
CA VAL A 225 6.37 5.17 -9.38
C VAL A 225 7.22 5.62 -8.20
N GLN A 226 7.85 6.78 -8.36
CA GLN A 226 8.74 7.40 -7.38
C GLN A 226 8.34 8.85 -7.12
N LEU A 227 8.40 9.27 -5.85
CA LEU A 227 8.34 10.67 -5.44
C LEU A 227 9.55 10.97 -4.56
N GLU A 228 10.30 12.00 -4.93
CA GLU A 228 11.51 12.42 -4.22
C GLU A 228 11.64 13.94 -4.11
N ALA A 229 12.52 14.39 -3.22
CA ALA A 229 12.86 15.80 -3.10
C ALA A 229 13.82 16.21 -4.22
N GLY A 230 13.66 17.41 -4.75
CA GLY A 230 14.54 17.98 -5.78
C GLY A 230 13.82 18.24 -7.09
N SER A 231 14.54 18.89 -8.00
CA SER A 231 14.04 19.35 -9.30
C SER A 231 14.33 18.41 -10.47
N SER A 232 14.88 17.22 -10.19
CA SER A 232 15.24 16.22 -11.20
C SER A 232 14.93 14.83 -10.68
N ALA A 233 14.47 13.95 -11.57
CA ALA A 233 14.29 12.54 -11.24
C ALA A 233 15.67 11.86 -11.12
N SER A 234 15.88 11.14 -10.03
CA SER A 234 16.97 10.20 -9.90
C SER A 234 16.62 8.88 -10.61
N ALA A 235 17.56 7.93 -10.61
CA ALA A 235 17.23 6.55 -10.97
C ALA A 235 16.18 5.99 -9.99
N PHE A 236 15.40 4.99 -10.43
CA PHE A 236 14.42 4.39 -9.54
C PHE A 236 15.12 3.75 -8.33
N ASP A 237 14.66 4.11 -7.13
CA ASP A 237 15.21 3.64 -5.87
C ASP A 237 14.60 2.30 -5.47
N TYR A 238 15.37 1.24 -5.72
CA TYR A 238 14.98 -0.12 -5.37
C TYR A 238 15.27 -0.41 -3.90
N ARG A 239 14.21 -0.64 -3.14
CA ARG A 239 14.31 -1.26 -1.82
C ARG A 239 14.40 -2.78 -1.95
N SER A 240 15.08 -3.41 -1.00
CA SER A 240 15.03 -4.85 -0.87
C SER A 240 13.60 -5.33 -0.64
N ASP A 241 13.28 -6.51 -1.17
CA ASP A 241 11.98 -7.13 -1.02
C ASP A 241 11.51 -7.21 0.44
N ALA A 242 12.43 -7.52 1.36
CA ALA A 242 12.14 -7.63 2.78
C ALA A 242 11.71 -6.29 3.38
N LEU A 243 12.42 -5.20 3.04
CA LEU A 243 12.08 -3.86 3.50
C LEU A 243 10.76 -3.39 2.89
N GLU A 244 10.58 -3.56 1.59
CA GLU A 244 9.36 -3.15 0.89
C GLU A 244 8.13 -3.91 1.42
N LEU A 245 8.26 -5.21 1.67
CA LEU A 245 7.19 -6.01 2.28
C LEU A 245 6.88 -5.55 3.71
N ALA A 246 7.90 -5.24 4.53
CA ALA A 246 7.69 -4.74 5.88
C ALA A 246 6.95 -3.39 5.88
N LEU A 247 7.29 -2.50 4.93
CA LEU A 247 6.58 -1.23 4.72
C LEU A 247 5.12 -1.46 4.30
N CYS A 248 4.84 -2.40 3.39
CA CYS A 248 3.47 -2.81 3.05
C CYS A 248 2.73 -3.38 4.27
N GLN A 249 3.39 -4.24 5.04
CA GLN A 249 2.81 -4.93 6.20
C GLN A 249 2.42 -3.99 7.34
N ARG A 250 3.03 -2.80 7.43
CA ARG A 250 2.60 -1.77 8.38
C ARG A 250 1.16 -1.31 8.14
N TYR A 251 0.66 -1.44 6.92
CA TYR A 251 -0.67 -1.01 6.50
C TYR A 251 -1.61 -2.18 6.29
N TYR A 252 -1.08 -3.32 5.82
CA TYR A 252 -1.86 -4.54 5.65
C TYR A 252 -1.02 -5.79 5.85
N GLU A 253 -1.42 -6.61 6.82
CA GLU A 253 -0.76 -7.88 7.08
C GLU A 253 -1.77 -9.01 7.13
N LYS A 254 -1.32 -10.21 6.82
CA LYS A 254 -2.11 -11.43 6.90
C LYS A 254 -1.24 -12.59 7.37
N SER A 255 -1.87 -13.63 7.88
CA SER A 255 -1.20 -14.88 8.28
C SER A 255 -0.76 -15.75 7.10
N TYR A 256 -1.44 -15.61 5.96
CA TYR A 256 -1.11 -16.33 4.73
C TYR A 256 0.27 -15.96 4.18
N ASN A 257 0.84 -16.85 3.36
CA ASN A 257 1.99 -16.50 2.52
C ASN A 257 1.68 -15.27 1.65
N ALA A 258 2.71 -14.48 1.32
CA ALA A 258 2.55 -13.19 0.64
C ALA A 258 1.68 -13.29 -0.63
N ASP A 259 1.90 -14.31 -1.46
CA ASP A 259 1.19 -14.55 -2.72
C ASP A 259 -0.14 -15.31 -2.59
N THR A 260 -0.51 -15.75 -1.39
CA THR A 260 -1.76 -16.52 -1.15
C THR A 260 -2.88 -15.58 -0.69
N PRO A 261 -3.93 -15.32 -1.50
CA PRO A 261 -4.99 -14.38 -1.13
C PRO A 261 -5.70 -14.77 0.18
N PRO A 262 -6.23 -13.79 0.94
CA PRO A 262 -7.10 -14.07 2.08
C PRO A 262 -8.30 -14.95 1.70
N ALA A 263 -8.85 -15.68 2.68
CA ALA A 263 -9.93 -16.66 2.50
C ALA A 263 -9.57 -17.90 1.64
N THR A 264 -8.32 -18.04 1.17
CA THR A 264 -7.86 -19.29 0.55
C THR A 264 -7.94 -20.43 1.56
N VAL A 265 -8.50 -21.58 1.17
CA VAL A 265 -8.50 -22.80 1.98
C VAL A 265 -7.08 -23.35 2.07
N THR A 266 -6.42 -23.10 3.19
CA THR A 266 -5.07 -23.59 3.50
C THR A 266 -4.78 -23.50 4.98
N THR A 267 -4.03 -24.48 5.49
CA THR A 267 -3.51 -24.52 6.85
C THR A 267 -2.11 -23.91 6.98
N VAL A 268 -1.45 -23.58 5.86
CA VAL A 268 -0.12 -22.97 5.85
C VAL A 268 -0.21 -21.55 6.42
N GLY A 269 0.61 -21.25 7.44
CA GLY A 269 0.64 -19.95 8.11
C GLY A 269 -0.49 -19.73 9.13
N GLN A 270 -1.39 -20.70 9.35
CA GLN A 270 -2.48 -20.55 10.32
C GLN A 270 -1.95 -20.36 11.75
N VAL A 271 -2.72 -19.67 12.57
CA VAL A 271 -2.54 -19.63 14.02
C VAL A 271 -3.38 -20.74 14.64
N ALA A 272 -2.89 -21.36 15.72
CA ALA A 272 -3.60 -22.45 16.41
C ALA A 272 -3.51 -22.32 17.93
N PHE A 273 -4.61 -22.61 18.61
CA PHE A 273 -4.72 -22.77 20.06
C PHE A 273 -5.22 -24.18 20.37
N PHE A 274 -4.49 -24.94 21.19
CA PHE A 274 -4.88 -26.29 21.58
C PHE A 274 -4.78 -26.52 23.08
N GLN A 275 -5.76 -27.23 23.64
CA GLN A 275 -5.79 -27.66 25.03
C GLN A 275 -6.54 -28.98 25.15
N TYR A 276 -6.00 -29.93 25.93
CA TYR A 276 -6.53 -31.27 26.15
C TYR A 276 -6.95 -31.47 27.61
N GLY A 277 -7.84 -32.44 27.86
CA GLY A 277 -8.16 -32.89 29.21
C GLY A 277 -9.05 -31.92 29.98
N LEU A 278 -9.97 -31.25 29.29
CA LEU A 278 -10.94 -30.35 29.89
C LEU A 278 -12.31 -31.04 29.90
N PRO A 279 -12.93 -31.32 31.06
CA PRO A 279 -14.31 -31.77 31.15
C PRO A 279 -15.25 -30.60 31.52
N ASN A 280 -16.04 -30.15 30.55
CA ASN A 280 -17.05 -29.09 30.64
C ASN A 280 -18.14 -29.33 29.58
N THR A 281 -19.34 -28.82 29.81
CA THR A 281 -20.45 -28.86 28.84
C THR A 281 -20.31 -27.85 27.71
N ASN A 282 -19.56 -26.76 27.92
CA ASN A 282 -19.28 -25.73 26.90
C ASN A 282 -17.83 -25.27 26.99
N TYR A 283 -17.27 -24.89 25.84
CA TYR A 283 -15.89 -24.40 25.74
C TYR A 283 -15.83 -23.15 24.91
N ALA A 284 -14.89 -22.27 25.25
CA ALA A 284 -14.38 -21.21 24.39
C ALA A 284 -12.87 -21.16 24.57
N GLY A 285 -12.15 -20.73 23.54
CA GLY A 285 -10.71 -20.61 23.57
C GLY A 285 -10.23 -19.52 22.63
N GLY A 286 -9.03 -19.02 22.90
CA GLY A 286 -8.41 -17.95 22.16
C GLY A 286 -6.98 -17.69 22.60
N MET A 287 -6.25 -16.90 21.81
CA MET A 287 -4.92 -16.41 22.18
C MET A 287 -4.62 -15.07 21.51
N THR A 288 -3.65 -14.35 22.05
CA THR A 288 -3.06 -13.18 21.39
C THR A 288 -2.31 -13.59 20.13
N THR A 289 -2.53 -12.84 19.07
CA THR A 289 -1.81 -12.92 17.80
C THR A 289 -1.00 -11.64 17.62
N ALA A 290 0.33 -11.76 17.58
CA ALA A 290 1.22 -10.63 17.32
C ALA A 290 1.36 -10.37 15.82
N PHE A 291 1.54 -9.11 15.44
CA PHE A 291 1.89 -8.75 14.07
C PHE A 291 3.41 -8.80 13.84
N LYS A 292 3.83 -9.03 12.61
CA LYS A 292 5.25 -8.97 12.21
C LYS A 292 5.81 -7.54 12.33
N VAL A 293 4.97 -6.55 12.05
CA VAL A 293 5.31 -5.13 12.16
C VAL A 293 4.19 -4.35 12.83
N SER A 294 4.55 -3.33 13.61
CA SER A 294 3.56 -2.43 14.22
C SER A 294 2.75 -1.72 13.14
N LYS A 295 1.43 -1.67 13.31
CA LYS A 295 0.49 -1.03 12.38
C LYS A 295 0.48 0.48 12.54
N ARG A 296 0.06 1.18 11.48
CA ARG A 296 -0.06 2.65 11.50
C ARG A 296 -1.12 3.19 12.47
N ALA A 297 -2.16 2.39 12.67
CA ALA A 297 -3.37 2.64 13.45
C ALA A 297 -3.93 1.27 13.86
N ASP A 298 -4.88 1.26 14.77
CA ASP A 298 -5.55 0.02 15.16
C ASP A 298 -6.26 -0.57 13.93
N PRO A 299 -5.89 -1.78 13.47
CA PRO A 299 -6.41 -2.33 12.22
C PRO A 299 -7.83 -2.87 12.37
N SER A 300 -8.55 -2.99 11.25
CA SER A 300 -9.70 -3.89 11.16
C SER A 300 -9.21 -5.33 10.97
N ILE A 301 -9.66 -6.25 11.83
CA ILE A 301 -9.27 -7.66 11.78
C ILE A 301 -10.38 -8.49 11.16
N THR A 302 -10.03 -9.25 10.13
CA THR A 302 -10.89 -10.29 9.56
C THR A 302 -10.29 -11.67 9.85
N LEU A 303 -11.09 -12.56 10.45
CA LEU A 303 -10.72 -13.95 10.70
C LEU A 303 -11.28 -14.87 9.61
N PHE A 304 -10.57 -15.94 9.29
CA PHE A 304 -11.00 -16.93 8.32
C PHE A 304 -10.77 -18.36 8.85
N SER A 305 -11.71 -19.26 8.55
CA SER A 305 -11.48 -20.69 8.73
C SER A 305 -10.43 -21.17 7.73
N PRO A 306 -9.34 -21.82 8.17
CA PRO A 306 -8.33 -22.37 7.27
C PRO A 306 -8.85 -23.53 6.41
N LEU A 307 -9.98 -24.15 6.80
CA LEU A 307 -10.52 -25.35 6.14
C LEU A 307 -11.67 -25.06 5.18
N THR A 308 -12.40 -23.96 5.37
CA THR A 308 -13.54 -23.60 4.52
C THR A 308 -13.37 -22.25 3.83
N GLY A 309 -12.41 -21.42 4.26
CA GLY A 309 -12.26 -20.04 3.81
C GLY A 309 -13.32 -19.10 4.38
N ALA A 310 -14.24 -19.59 5.21
CA ALA A 310 -15.36 -18.81 5.72
C ALA A 310 -14.89 -17.65 6.62
N THR A 311 -15.37 -16.45 6.30
CA THR A 311 -15.11 -15.22 7.06
C THR A 311 -15.78 -15.24 8.43
N GLY A 312 -15.10 -14.69 9.44
CA GLY A 312 -15.60 -14.61 10.81
C GLY A 312 -15.63 -15.96 11.52
N LYS A 313 -14.86 -16.95 11.05
CA LYS A 313 -14.82 -18.31 11.60
C LYS A 313 -13.44 -18.70 12.10
N LEU A 314 -13.42 -19.54 13.14
CA LEU A 314 -12.30 -20.38 13.53
C LEU A 314 -12.68 -21.82 13.20
N HIS A 315 -11.71 -22.62 12.78
CA HIS A 315 -11.92 -24.06 12.62
C HIS A 315 -11.63 -24.77 13.95
N ASN A 316 -12.62 -25.50 14.49
CA ASN A 316 -12.44 -26.41 15.60
C ASN A 316 -12.11 -27.81 15.08
N ALA A 317 -10.82 -28.14 15.05
CA ALA A 317 -10.35 -29.44 14.59
C ALA A 317 -10.68 -30.59 15.56
N GLY A 318 -11.10 -30.31 16.80
CA GLY A 318 -11.56 -31.33 17.74
C GLY A 318 -12.91 -31.93 17.34
N ASN A 319 -13.78 -31.12 16.72
CA ASN A 319 -15.12 -31.52 16.27
C ASN A 319 -15.27 -31.46 14.74
N ALA A 320 -14.17 -31.18 14.02
CA ALA A 320 -14.12 -31.03 12.57
C ALA A 320 -15.16 -30.05 11.99
N ASN A 321 -15.42 -28.94 12.69
CA ASN A 321 -16.41 -27.95 12.26
C ASN A 321 -15.91 -26.52 12.48
N ASP A 322 -16.57 -25.56 11.83
CA ASP A 322 -16.30 -24.14 12.06
C ASP A 322 -17.16 -23.59 13.20
N VAL A 323 -16.55 -22.71 14.00
CA VAL A 323 -17.20 -21.96 15.07
C VAL A 323 -17.06 -20.46 14.80
N ASN A 324 -17.98 -19.66 15.33
CA ASN A 324 -17.89 -18.20 15.20
C ASN A 324 -16.61 -17.69 15.87
N GLY A 325 -15.91 -16.79 15.19
CA GLY A 325 -14.72 -16.11 15.67
C GLY A 325 -14.96 -14.64 15.97
N SER A 326 -14.19 -14.11 16.91
CA SER A 326 -14.11 -12.67 17.16
C SER A 326 -12.66 -12.27 17.41
N ALA A 327 -12.33 -11.05 16.99
CA ALA A 327 -11.09 -10.38 17.34
C ALA A 327 -11.40 -9.27 18.35
N THR A 328 -10.70 -9.27 19.49
CA THR A 328 -10.81 -8.28 20.56
C THR A 328 -9.42 -7.71 20.87
N ASP A 329 -9.37 -6.70 21.74
CA ASP A 329 -8.11 -6.12 22.23
C ASP A 329 -7.16 -5.73 21.09
N ILE A 330 -7.75 -5.20 20.03
CA ILE A 330 -7.05 -4.86 18.80
C ILE A 330 -6.22 -3.62 19.06
N GLY A 331 -4.90 -3.75 18.90
CA GLY A 331 -3.96 -2.64 18.97
C GLY A 331 -2.95 -2.71 17.83
N GLN A 332 -2.03 -1.77 17.79
CA GLN A 332 -1.05 -1.67 16.70
C GLN A 332 -0.04 -2.82 16.65
N SER A 333 0.14 -3.59 17.73
CA SER A 333 1.13 -4.68 17.81
C SER A 333 0.52 -6.08 17.75
N GLY A 334 -0.80 -6.21 17.83
CA GLY A 334 -1.49 -7.49 17.81
C GLY A 334 -2.95 -7.36 18.20
N PHE A 335 -3.62 -8.51 18.34
CA PHE A 335 -5.02 -8.62 18.75
C PHE A 335 -5.25 -9.94 19.48
N PHE A 336 -6.34 -10.07 20.22
CA PHE A 336 -6.78 -11.35 20.80
C PHE A 336 -7.82 -12.02 19.92
N ALA A 337 -7.55 -13.23 19.44
CA ALA A 337 -8.49 -14.01 18.64
C ALA A 337 -9.18 -15.05 19.52
N GLN A 338 -10.51 -15.10 19.49
CA GLN A 338 -11.26 -16.09 20.28
C GLN A 338 -12.48 -16.65 19.54
N SER A 339 -12.90 -17.82 19.97
CA SER A 339 -14.13 -18.47 19.53
C SER A 339 -15.33 -18.05 20.39
N ALA A 340 -16.52 -18.04 19.79
CA ALA A 340 -17.76 -18.14 20.56
C ALA A 340 -17.84 -19.51 21.24
N SER A 341 -18.66 -19.61 22.29
CA SER A 341 -18.86 -20.89 22.98
C SER A 341 -19.37 -21.97 22.02
N PHE A 342 -18.79 -23.16 22.11
CA PHE A 342 -19.20 -24.35 21.36
C PHE A 342 -19.45 -25.52 22.31
N GLY A 343 -20.22 -26.49 21.82
CA GLY A 343 -20.71 -27.64 22.60
C GLY A 343 -19.61 -28.57 23.10
N PRO A 344 -19.99 -29.64 23.82
CA PRO A 344 -19.07 -30.45 24.58
C PRO A 344 -18.04 -31.16 23.69
N THR A 345 -16.80 -31.20 24.16
CA THR A 345 -15.63 -31.87 23.57
C THR A 345 -14.63 -32.14 24.70
N ASN A 346 -13.70 -33.08 24.54
CA ASN A 346 -12.60 -33.27 25.50
C ASN A 346 -11.34 -32.46 25.13
N THR A 347 -11.40 -31.69 24.04
CA THR A 347 -10.27 -30.96 23.46
C THR A 347 -10.74 -29.64 22.81
N ILE A 348 -10.05 -28.55 23.12
CA ILE A 348 -10.12 -27.31 22.33
C ILE A 348 -9.00 -27.38 21.29
N ASN A 349 -9.32 -27.28 20.01
CA ASN A 349 -8.31 -27.24 18.94
C ASN A 349 -8.76 -26.24 17.87
N LEU A 350 -8.54 -24.96 18.17
CA LEU A 350 -8.98 -23.85 17.34
C LEU A 350 -7.87 -23.42 16.40
N ARG A 351 -8.22 -23.19 15.15
CA ARG A 351 -7.29 -22.77 14.10
C ARG A 351 -7.91 -21.64 13.29
N TRP A 352 -7.14 -20.61 12.97
CA TRP A 352 -7.61 -19.50 12.15
C TRP A 352 -6.51 -18.95 11.27
N GLN A 353 -6.95 -18.33 10.19
CA GLN A 353 -6.17 -17.37 9.43
C GLN A 353 -6.73 -15.98 9.71
N TRP A 354 -5.98 -14.94 9.39
CA TRP A 354 -6.39 -13.57 9.63
C TRP A 354 -5.83 -12.61 8.58
N ALA A 355 -6.51 -11.48 8.44
CA ALA A 355 -6.03 -10.28 7.76
C ALA A 355 -6.27 -9.06 8.66
N ALA A 356 -5.30 -8.16 8.72
CA ALA A 356 -5.30 -6.92 9.48
C ALA A 356 -5.15 -5.75 8.51
N ASP A 357 -6.17 -4.90 8.38
CA ASP A 357 -6.16 -3.72 7.52
C ASP A 357 -6.12 -2.44 8.36
N ALA A 358 -5.00 -1.72 8.29
CA ALA A 358 -4.77 -0.47 9.00
C ALA A 358 -4.90 0.76 8.08
N GLU A 359 -5.41 0.61 6.86
CA GLU A 359 -5.61 1.71 5.91
C GLU A 359 -6.96 2.43 6.12
N LEU A 360 -7.25 2.78 7.38
CA LEU A 360 -8.43 3.52 7.84
C LEU A 360 -8.35 5.03 7.59
#